data_AF-A0A952Q666-F1
#
_entry.id   AF-A0A952Q666-F1
#
_cell.length_a   1.000
_cell.length_b   1.000
_cell.length_c   1.000
_cell.angle_alpha   90.00
_cell.angle_beta   90.00
_cell.angle_gamma   90.00
#
_symmetry.space_group_name_H-M   'P 1'
#
loop_
_entity.id
_entity.type
_entity.pdbx_description
1 polymer ?
#
loop_
_entity_poly.entity_id
_entity_poly.type
_entity_poly.pdbx_seq_one_letter_code
_entity_poly.pdbx_strand_id
1 'polypeptide(L)'
;MAAVDDDDIQDLLDQIRAATAQIRSTTRATQDEAARERAENAEEREGLEAERRDGEHGRDWQVLQERIDLKKTTQADILNGVDTSPEAQSVRRVVGTNLAKAKSEVPDILDDSKAEFAELRHAQEQLARTAKSLRDFHGSL
;
A
#
# COMPACT_ATOMS: atom_id res chain seq x y z
N MET A 1 -16.42 -42.98 -20.43
CA MET A 1 -15.71 -41.77 -20.89
C MET A 1 -16.76 -40.84 -21.45
N ALA A 2 -17.14 -39.79 -20.72
CA ALA A 2 -17.89 -38.70 -21.31
C ALA A 2 -16.94 -37.96 -22.26
N ALA A 3 -17.30 -37.85 -23.54
CA ALA A 3 -16.57 -37.00 -24.48
C ALA A 3 -16.70 -35.57 -23.97
N VAL A 4 -15.58 -34.90 -23.75
CA VAL A 4 -15.57 -33.45 -23.53
C VAL A 4 -15.84 -32.84 -24.89
N ASP A 5 -16.91 -32.06 -25.01
CA ASP A 5 -17.31 -31.43 -26.27
C ASP A 5 -16.37 -30.24 -26.55
N ASP A 6 -16.09 -29.98 -27.83
CA ASP A 6 -15.20 -28.91 -28.29
C ASP A 6 -15.70 -27.52 -27.80
N ASP A 7 -17.01 -27.40 -27.56
CA ASP A 7 -17.66 -26.24 -26.95
C ASP A 7 -17.21 -25.98 -25.49
N ASP A 8 -16.99 -27.02 -24.68
CA ASP A 8 -16.51 -26.87 -23.29
C ASP A 8 -15.09 -26.30 -23.26
N ILE A 9 -14.26 -26.65 -24.26
CA ILE A 9 -12.90 -26.14 -24.41
C ILE A 9 -12.92 -24.67 -24.86
N GLN A 10 -13.81 -24.30 -25.79
CA GLN A 10 -13.95 -22.91 -26.23
C GLN A 10 -14.46 -22.00 -25.10
N ASP A 11 -15.46 -22.45 -24.35
CA ASP A 11 -16.00 -21.71 -23.20
C ASP A 11 -14.92 -21.46 -22.14
N LEU A 12 -14.05 -22.44 -21.89
CA LEU A 12 -12.93 -22.30 -20.96
C LEU A 12 -11.88 -21.30 -21.48
N LEU A 13 -11.55 -21.34 -22.78
CA LEU A 13 -10.61 -20.40 -23.39
C LEU A 13 -11.13 -18.96 -23.33
N ASP A 14 -12.43 -18.76 -23.53
CA ASP A 14 -13.06 -17.45 -23.44
C ASP A 14 -13.11 -16.94 -21.99
N GLN A 15 -13.35 -17.81 -21.01
CA GLN A 15 -13.22 -17.47 -19.59
C GLN A 15 -11.79 -17.04 -19.22
N ILE A 16 -10.77 -17.75 -19.71
CA ILE A 16 -9.36 -17.40 -19.46
C ILE A 16 -9.02 -16.04 -20.10
N ARG A 17 -9.50 -15.78 -21.31
CA ARG A 17 -9.31 -14.48 -21.99
C ARG A 17 -9.98 -13.35 -21.22
N ALA A 18 -11.22 -13.55 -20.77
CA ALA A 18 -11.95 -12.57 -19.97
C ALA A 18 -11.25 -12.28 -18.64
N ALA A 19 -10.84 -13.32 -17.90
CA ALA A 19 -10.11 -13.18 -16.65
C ALA A 19 -8.77 -12.44 -16.85
N THR A 20 -8.05 -12.75 -17.92
CA THR A 20 -6.78 -12.06 -18.25
C THR A 20 -7.00 -10.59 -18.58
N ALA A 21 -8.06 -10.26 -19.32
CA ALA A 21 -8.42 -8.88 -19.62
C ALA A 21 -8.78 -8.10 -18.34
N GLN A 22 -9.55 -8.72 -17.44
CA GLN A 22 -9.90 -8.14 -16.15
C GLN A 22 -8.66 -7.88 -15.28
N ILE A 23 -7.76 -8.87 -15.15
CA ILE A 23 -6.51 -8.72 -14.39
C ILE A 23 -5.68 -7.55 -14.91
N ARG A 24 -5.53 -7.43 -16.24
CA ARG A 24 -4.79 -6.31 -16.85
C ARG A 24 -5.45 -4.97 -16.58
N SER A 25 -6.78 -4.91 -16.67
CA SER A 25 -7.54 -3.70 -16.38
C SER A 25 -7.38 -3.26 -14.92
N THR A 26 -7.56 -4.18 -13.98
CA THR A 26 -7.38 -3.91 -12.54
C THR A 26 -5.94 -3.50 -12.24
N THR A 27 -4.96 -4.23 -12.79
CA THR A 27 -3.54 -3.89 -12.61
C THR A 27 -3.24 -2.47 -13.09
N ARG A 28 -3.77 -2.07 -14.25
CA ARG A 28 -3.58 -0.72 -14.77
C ARG A 28 -4.25 0.33 -13.90
N ALA A 29 -5.49 0.09 -13.48
CA ALA A 29 -6.20 1.00 -12.59
C ALA A 29 -5.44 1.22 -11.27
N THR A 30 -4.98 0.14 -10.63
CA THR A 30 -4.16 0.22 -9.41
C THR A 30 -2.84 0.94 -9.64
N GLN A 31 -2.18 0.74 -10.78
CA GLN A 31 -0.95 1.45 -11.11
C GLN A 31 -1.17 2.95 -11.30
N ASP A 32 -2.26 3.32 -11.99
CA ASP A 32 -2.63 4.71 -12.23
C ASP A 32 -3.03 5.41 -10.91
N GLU A 33 -3.80 4.73 -10.05
CA GLU A 33 -4.15 5.19 -8.71
C GLU A 33 -2.90 5.39 -7.84
N ALA A 34 -2.04 4.38 -7.74
CA ALA A 34 -0.80 4.49 -7.00
C ALA A 34 0.14 5.58 -7.54
N ALA A 35 0.07 5.90 -8.85
CA ALA A 35 0.83 7.00 -9.43
C ALA A 35 0.26 8.36 -9.03
N ARG A 36 -1.07 8.51 -8.98
CA ARG A 36 -1.75 9.72 -8.50
C ARG A 36 -1.48 9.95 -7.02
N GLU A 37 -1.67 8.93 -6.19
CA GLU A 37 -1.37 9.00 -4.75
C GLU A 37 0.10 9.39 -4.51
N ARG A 38 1.03 8.86 -5.30
CA ARG A 38 2.45 9.25 -5.19
C ARG A 38 2.70 10.71 -5.55
N ALA A 39 1.97 11.26 -6.52
CA ALA A 39 2.07 12.67 -6.90
C ALA A 39 1.46 13.57 -5.80
N GLU A 40 0.25 13.25 -5.34
CA GLU A 40 -0.44 13.96 -4.27
C GLU A 40 0.40 13.96 -2.97
N ASN A 41 0.91 12.80 -2.56
CA ASN A 41 1.81 12.69 -1.41
C ASN A 41 3.11 13.48 -1.57
N ALA A 42 3.58 13.71 -2.80
CA ALA A 42 4.76 14.54 -3.05
C ALA A 42 4.44 16.04 -2.88
N GLU A 43 3.30 16.49 -3.37
CA GLU A 43 2.80 17.85 -3.20
C GLU A 43 2.52 18.16 -1.73
N GLU A 44 1.83 17.27 -1.02
CA GLU A 44 1.58 17.41 0.42
C GLU A 44 2.88 17.49 1.21
N ARG A 45 3.88 16.67 0.85
CA ARG A 45 5.20 16.72 1.49
C ARG A 45 5.88 18.07 1.28
N GLU A 46 5.82 18.64 0.07
CA GLU A 46 6.40 19.95 -0.20
C GLU A 46 5.72 21.07 0.61
N GLY A 47 4.39 21.03 0.72
CA GLY A 47 3.62 21.93 1.58
C GLY A 47 4.05 21.84 3.05
N LEU A 48 4.10 20.62 3.59
CA LEU A 48 4.55 20.39 4.97
C LEU A 48 5.99 20.85 5.23
N GLU A 49 6.89 20.66 4.25
CA GLU A 49 8.26 21.17 4.35
C GLU A 49 8.29 22.70 4.41
N ALA A 50 7.47 23.38 3.60
CA ALA A 50 7.35 24.84 3.63
C ALA A 50 6.82 25.34 4.99
N GLU A 51 5.72 24.77 5.47
CA GLU A 51 5.14 25.11 6.79
C GLU A 51 6.15 24.91 7.93
N ARG A 52 6.98 23.86 7.86
CA ARG A 52 8.05 23.62 8.83
C ARG A 52 9.16 24.67 8.75
N ARG A 53 9.57 25.09 7.54
CA ARG A 53 10.56 26.17 7.35
C ARG A 53 10.05 27.49 7.93
N ASP A 54 8.76 27.77 7.77
CA ASP A 54 8.10 28.96 8.31
C ASP A 54 7.83 28.87 9.82
N GLY A 55 7.98 27.68 10.40
CA GLY A 55 7.87 27.43 11.83
C GLY A 55 6.45 27.18 12.32
N GLU A 56 5.50 26.93 11.42
CA GLU A 56 4.09 26.67 11.75
C GLU A 56 3.90 25.40 12.59
N HIS A 57 4.84 24.44 12.46
CA HIS A 57 4.89 23.20 13.24
C HIS A 57 5.73 23.33 14.54
N GLY A 58 6.15 24.55 14.88
CA GLY A 58 6.95 24.84 16.05
C GLY A 58 8.46 24.76 15.82
N ARG A 59 9.22 25.28 16.79
CA ARG A 59 10.66 25.53 16.66
C ARG A 59 11.48 24.26 16.43
N ASP A 60 11.14 23.17 17.11
CA ASP A 60 11.88 21.90 16.97
C ASP A 60 11.76 21.35 15.54
N TRP A 61 10.57 21.42 14.95
CA TRP A 61 10.37 21.01 13.56
C TRP A 61 11.07 21.93 12.57
N GLN A 62 11.10 23.24 12.81
CA GLN A 62 11.86 24.18 11.99
C GLN A 62 13.36 23.84 11.95
N VAL A 63 13.96 23.60 13.13
CA VAL A 63 15.38 23.20 13.23
C VAL A 63 15.64 21.86 12.56
N LEU A 64 14.74 20.89 12.72
CA LEU A 64 14.87 19.59 12.05
C LEU A 64 14.72 19.71 10.53
N GLN A 65 13.83 20.59 10.04
CA GLN A 65 13.68 20.82 8.61
C GLN A 65 14.94 21.43 8.00
N GLU A 66 15.56 22.42 8.65
CA GLU A 66 16.86 22.95 8.23
C GLU A 66 17.94 21.84 8.15
N ARG A 67 17.94 20.90 9.09
CA ARG A 67 18.87 19.77 9.09
C ARG A 67 18.57 18.75 8.00
N ILE A 68 17.30 18.52 7.67
CA ILE A 68 16.87 17.68 6.55
C ILE A 68 17.29 18.32 5.22
N ASP A 69 17.09 19.63 5.07
CA ASP A 69 17.49 20.39 3.89
C ASP A 69 19.01 20.31 3.68
N LEU A 70 19.79 20.38 4.76
CA LEU A 70 21.24 20.19 4.78
C LEU A 70 21.70 18.72 4.72
N LYS A 71 20.77 17.76 4.56
CA LYS A 71 21.05 16.31 4.51
C LYS A 71 21.82 15.77 5.73
N LYS A 72 21.66 16.40 6.89
CA LYS A 72 22.27 15.99 8.16
C LYS A 72 21.46 14.94 8.90
N THR A 73 20.20 14.77 8.52
CA THR A 73 19.24 13.80 9.07
C THR A 73 18.13 13.56 8.05
N THR A 74 17.24 12.63 8.33
CA THR A 74 16.02 12.40 7.55
C THR A 74 14.81 12.32 8.48
N GLN A 75 13.61 12.51 7.93
CA GLN A 75 12.37 12.28 8.69
C GLN A 75 12.30 10.83 9.24
N ALA A 76 12.82 9.86 8.48
CA ALA A 76 12.92 8.48 8.94
C ALA A 76 13.86 8.36 10.15
N ASP A 77 15.05 8.98 10.10
CA ASP A 77 16.01 8.97 11.21
C ASP A 77 15.46 9.65 12.47
N ILE A 78 14.65 10.70 12.29
CA ILE A 78 13.95 11.35 13.40
C ILE A 78 12.93 10.41 14.02
N LEU A 79 12.09 9.75 13.23
CA LEU A 79 11.01 8.92 13.78
C LEU A 79 11.50 7.57 14.33
N ASN A 80 12.51 6.96 13.72
CA ASN A 80 13.07 5.68 14.15
C ASN A 80 14.05 5.80 15.33
N GLY A 81 14.45 7.03 15.70
CA GLY A 81 15.34 7.29 16.83
C GLY A 81 16.84 7.30 16.51
N VAL A 82 17.24 7.18 15.24
CA VAL A 82 18.63 7.33 14.79
C VAL A 82 19.13 8.76 15.03
N ASP A 83 18.28 9.76 14.80
CA ASP A 83 18.55 11.14 15.20
C ASP A 83 18.31 11.31 16.71
N THR A 84 19.41 11.46 17.44
CA THR A 84 19.42 11.57 18.90
C THR A 84 19.42 13.00 19.41
N SER A 85 19.33 13.99 18.52
CA SER A 85 19.28 15.41 18.90
C SER A 85 18.10 15.76 19.83
N PRO A 86 18.23 16.82 20.64
CA PRO A 86 17.16 17.27 21.53
C PRO A 86 15.84 17.53 20.78
N GLU A 87 15.90 18.15 19.61
CA GLU A 87 14.73 18.47 18.80
C GLU A 87 14.04 17.20 18.30
N ALA A 88 14.80 16.20 17.81
CA ALA A 88 14.25 14.93 17.36
C ALA A 88 13.58 14.15 18.51
N GLN A 89 14.18 14.18 19.71
CA GLN A 89 13.59 13.57 20.89
C GLN A 89 12.28 14.25 21.32
N SER A 90 12.25 15.59 21.26
CA SER A 90 11.06 16.39 21.58
C SER A 90 9.92 16.08 20.61
N VAL A 91 10.19 16.11 19.31
CA VAL A 91 9.23 15.76 18.26
C VAL A 91 8.69 14.33 18.45
N ARG A 92 9.55 13.34 18.67
CA ARG A 92 9.10 11.95 18.91
C ARG A 92 8.17 11.84 20.12
N ARG A 93 8.44 12.61 21.19
CA ARG A 93 7.59 12.63 22.38
C ARG A 93 6.20 13.18 22.09
N VAL A 94 6.12 14.28 21.33
CA VAL A 94 4.85 14.88 20.89
C VAL A 94 4.07 13.90 20.01
N VAL A 95 4.74 13.32 19.00
CA VAL A 95 4.13 12.33 18.09
C VAL A 95 3.61 11.11 18.87
N GLY A 96 4.41 10.56 19.78
CA GLY A 96 4.01 9.41 20.59
C GLY A 96 2.80 9.71 21.49
N THR A 97 2.74 10.93 22.05
CA THR A 97 1.61 11.38 22.87
C THR A 97 0.33 11.49 22.03
N ASN A 98 0.42 12.09 20.83
CA ASN A 98 -0.73 12.23 19.94
C ASN A 98 -1.22 10.88 19.42
N LEU A 99 -0.32 9.96 19.08
CA LEU A 99 -0.68 8.61 18.67
C LEU A 99 -1.36 7.82 19.79
N ALA A 100 -0.89 7.96 21.03
CA ALA A 100 -1.53 7.33 22.19
C ALA A 100 -2.97 7.84 22.39
N LYS A 101 -3.21 9.14 22.20
CA LYS A 101 -4.55 9.73 22.25
C LYS A 101 -5.45 9.23 21.12
N ALA A 102 -4.96 9.25 19.88
CA ALA A 102 -5.73 8.75 18.73
C ALA A 102 -6.14 7.28 18.90
N LYS A 103 -5.24 6.43 19.42
CA LYS A 103 -5.54 5.02 19.72
C LYS A 103 -6.59 4.85 20.81
N SER A 104 -6.67 5.76 21.78
CA SER A 104 -7.73 5.72 22.81
C SER A 104 -9.08 6.21 22.31
N GLU A 105 -9.10 7.00 21.22
CA GLU A 105 -10.31 7.63 20.68
C GLU A 105 -10.94 6.83 19.52
N VAL A 106 -10.16 6.02 18.78
CA VAL A 106 -10.68 5.21 17.68
C VAL A 106 -10.17 3.75 17.74
N PRO A 107 -10.95 2.83 18.33
CA PRO A 107 -10.57 1.42 18.47
C PRO A 107 -10.56 0.61 17.15
N ASP A 108 -11.35 0.99 16.14
CA ASP A 108 -11.83 0.05 15.10
C ASP A 108 -11.26 0.20 13.67
N ILE A 109 -10.32 1.11 13.39
CA ILE A 109 -9.84 1.34 12.00
C ILE A 109 -9.03 0.14 11.40
N LEU A 110 -8.62 -0.83 12.22
CA LEU A 110 -7.74 -1.93 11.78
C LEU A 110 -8.49 -3.18 11.25
N ASP A 111 -9.82 -3.21 11.30
CA ASP A 111 -10.59 -4.41 10.91
C ASP A 111 -10.89 -4.47 9.40
N ASP A 112 -11.23 -3.34 8.77
CA ASP A 112 -11.66 -3.30 7.37
C ASP A 112 -10.57 -3.71 6.36
N SER A 113 -9.31 -3.32 6.59
CA SER A 113 -8.22 -3.69 5.66
C SER A 113 -8.01 -5.21 5.58
N LYS A 114 -8.32 -5.97 6.65
CA LYS A 114 -8.19 -7.44 6.61
C LYS A 114 -9.23 -8.09 5.68
N ALA A 115 -10.41 -7.51 5.55
CA ALA A 115 -11.49 -8.04 4.72
C ALA A 115 -11.15 -7.92 3.23
N GLU A 116 -10.61 -6.78 2.81
CA GLU A 116 -10.23 -6.52 1.42
C GLU A 116 -9.11 -7.47 0.93
N PHE A 117 -8.11 -7.74 1.77
CA PHE A 117 -7.07 -8.73 1.46
C PHE A 117 -7.58 -10.18 1.46
N ALA A 118 -8.71 -10.47 2.09
CA ALA A 118 -9.30 -11.82 2.08
C ALA A 118 -9.94 -12.13 0.71
N GLU A 119 -10.62 -11.17 0.09
CA GLU A 119 -11.23 -11.35 -1.23
C GLU A 119 -10.18 -11.57 -2.33
N LEU A 120 -9.11 -10.78 -2.32
CA LEU A 120 -7.96 -10.95 -3.22
C LEU A 120 -7.30 -12.32 -3.06
N ARG A 121 -7.18 -12.82 -1.83
CA ARG A 121 -6.62 -14.15 -1.55
C ARG A 121 -7.53 -15.25 -2.08
N HIS A 122 -8.85 -15.12 -1.91
CA HIS A 122 -9.82 -16.06 -2.46
C HIS A 122 -9.78 -16.11 -3.99
N ALA A 123 -9.69 -14.95 -4.65
CA ALA A 123 -9.56 -14.88 -6.11
C ALA A 123 -8.26 -15.57 -6.60
N GLN A 124 -7.14 -15.35 -5.90
CA GLN A 124 -5.86 -16.04 -6.21
C GLN A 124 -5.95 -17.56 -6.01
N GLU A 125 -6.60 -18.02 -4.95
CA GLU A 125 -6.80 -19.45 -4.70
C GLU A 125 -7.66 -20.10 -5.78
N GLN A 126 -8.72 -19.43 -6.24
CA GLN A 126 -9.54 -19.93 -7.33
C GLN A 126 -8.75 -20.04 -8.63
N LEU A 127 -7.96 -19.02 -8.97
CA LEU A 127 -7.11 -19.03 -10.16
C LEU A 127 -6.07 -20.16 -10.10
N ALA A 128 -5.46 -20.38 -8.92
CA ALA A 128 -4.51 -21.47 -8.69
C ALA A 128 -5.16 -22.86 -8.83
N ARG A 129 -6.41 -23.02 -8.35
CA ARG A 129 -7.17 -24.26 -8.51
C ARG A 129 -7.48 -24.53 -9.98
N THR A 130 -7.95 -23.53 -10.72
CA THR A 130 -8.23 -23.65 -12.15
C THR A 130 -6.96 -24.00 -12.93
N ALA A 131 -5.83 -23.35 -12.63
CA ALA A 131 -4.53 -23.67 -13.25
C ALA A 131 -4.03 -25.08 -12.91
N LYS A 132 -4.30 -25.57 -11.70
CA LYS A 132 -3.97 -26.95 -11.29
C LYS A 132 -4.84 -27.97 -12.04
N SER A 133 -6.14 -27.73 -12.15
CA SER A 133 -7.05 -28.59 -12.91
C SER A 133 -6.63 -28.70 -14.39
N LEU A 134 -6.15 -27.60 -15.00
CA LEU A 134 -5.58 -27.61 -16.35
C LEU A 134 -4.30 -28.46 -16.48
N ARG A 135 -3.45 -28.44 -15.46
CA ARG A 135 -2.22 -29.24 -15.42
C ARG A 135 -2.51 -30.73 -15.24
N ASP A 136 -3.41 -31.05 -14.33
CA ASP A 136 -3.82 -32.43 -14.05
C ASP A 136 -4.57 -33.02 -15.25
N PHE A 137 -5.25 -32.19 -16.05
CA PHE A 137 -5.84 -32.57 -17.33
C PHE A 137 -4.80 -32.90 -18.41
N HIS A 138 -3.73 -32.09 -18.54
CA HIS A 138 -2.64 -32.36 -19.51
C HIS A 138 -1.67 -33.47 -19.09
N GLY A 139 -1.57 -33.82 -17.81
CA GLY A 139 -0.68 -34.87 -17.29
C GLY A 139 -1.27 -36.28 -17.27
N SER A 140 -2.52 -36.46 -17.72
CA SER A 140 -3.25 -37.73 -17.68
C SER A 140 -3.57 -38.32 -19.08
N LEU A 141 -2.93 -37.80 -20.13
CA LEU A 141 -2.84 -38.42 -21.47
C LEU A 141 -1.53 -39.22 -21.60
#